data_AF-A0A0N0GFM0-F1
#
_entry.id   AF-A0A0N0GFM0-F1
#
_cell.length_a   1.000
_cell.length_b   1.000
_cell.length_c   1.000
_cell.angle_alpha   90.00
_cell.angle_beta   90.00
_cell.angle_gamma   90.00
#
_symmetry.space_group_name_H-M   'P 1'
#
loop_
_entity.id
_entity.type
_entity.pdbx_description
1 polymer ?
#
loop_
_entity_poly.entity_id
_entity_poly.type
_entity_poly.pdbx_seq_one_letter_code
_entity_poly.pdbx_strand_id
1 'polypeptide(L)' 'MSTLSQGTQVQLRTEFESLGERLIRFGQALQDPATTVGQLTGLANSCGIALKLRTVAESGARDDEG' A
#
# COMPACT_ATOMS: atom_id res chain seq x y z
N MET A 1 41.09 -0.19 3.09
CA MET A 1 39.99 -0.91 3.76
C MET A 1 38.68 -0.22 3.39
N SER A 2 37.91 -0.80 2.46
CA SER A 2 36.65 -0.21 1.96
C SER A 2 35.53 -1.25 1.87
N THR A 3 35.40 -2.12 2.87
CA THR A 3 34.39 -3.19 2.89
C THR A 3 33.10 -2.81 3.64
N LEU A 4 33.06 -1.65 4.33
CA LEU A 4 31.91 -1.24 5.15
C LEU A 4 30.73 -0.68 4.33
N SER A 5 30.96 -0.19 3.10
CA SER A 5 29.90 0.41 2.28
C SER A 5 29.05 -0.63 1.53
N GLN A 6 29.62 -1.78 1.18
CA GLN A 6 28.93 -2.81 0.40
C GLN A 6 27.76 -3.47 1.16
N GLY A 7 27.90 -3.71 2.47
CA GLY A 7 26.82 -4.30 3.28
C GLY A 7 25.58 -3.40 3.36
N THR A 8 25.81 -2.08 3.52
CA THR A 8 24.74 -1.07 3.63
C THR A 8 23.97 -0.93 2.31
N GLN A 9 24.67 -0.94 1.16
CA GLN A 9 24.02 -0.85 -0.15
C GLN A 9 23.20 -2.10 -0.49
N VAL A 10 23.65 -3.30 -0.09
CA VAL A 10 22.89 -4.54 -0.28
C VAL A 10 21.63 -4.55 0.58
N GLN A 11 21.71 -4.09 1.84
CA GLN A 11 20.52 -3.96 2.70
C GLN A 11 19.52 -2.92 2.18
N LEU A 12 19.98 -1.77 1.69
CA LEU A 12 19.08 -0.78 1.08
C LEU A 12 18.35 -1.36 -0.14
N ARG A 13 19.05 -2.15 -0.96
CA ARG A 13 18.45 -2.81 -2.12
C ARG A 13 17.36 -3.81 -1.71
N THR A 14 17.55 -4.57 -0.62
CA THR A 14 16.55 -5.51 -0.11
C THR A 14 15.34 -4.81 0.52
N GLU A 15 15.54 -3.66 1.17
CA GLU A 15 14.45 -2.85 1.73
C GLU A 15 13.56 -2.26 0.62
N PHE A 16 14.17 -1.74 -0.45
CA PHE A 16 13.43 -1.23 -1.61
C PHE A 16 12.70 -2.33 -2.38
N GLU A 17 13.31 -3.51 -2.52
CA GLU A 17 12.67 -4.68 -3.11
C GLU A 17 11.44 -5.10 -2.30
N SER A 18 11.59 -5.19 -0.98
CA SER A 18 10.49 -5.48 -0.05
C SER A 18 9.40 -4.41 -0.07
N LEU A 19 9.77 -3.13 -0.24
CA LEU A 19 8.81 -2.04 -0.44
C LEU A 19 8.07 -2.20 -1.77
N GLY A 20 8.78 -2.50 -2.85
CA GLY A 20 8.20 -2.75 -4.18
C GLY A 20 7.16 -3.87 -4.16
N GLU A 21 7.47 -4.99 -3.50
CA GLU A 21 6.51 -6.10 -3.35
C GLU A 21 5.24 -5.67 -2.61
N ARG A 22 5.38 -4.92 -1.50
CA ARG A 22 4.25 -4.38 -0.75
C ARG A 22 3.40 -3.43 -1.59
N LEU A 23 4.03 -2.59 -2.41
CA LEU A 23 3.32 -1.70 -3.34
C LEU A 23 2.58 -2.45 -4.44
N ILE A 24 3.17 -3.52 -4.99
CA ILE A 24 2.50 -4.38 -5.98
C ILE A 24 1.27 -5.04 -5.37
N ARG A 25 1.38 -5.62 -4.16
CA ARG A 25 0.26 -6.22 -3.43
C ARG A 25 -0.83 -5.20 -3.14
N PHE A 26 -0.45 -3.99 -2.73
CA PHE A 26 -1.38 -2.89 -2.51
C PHE A 26 -2.14 -2.54 -3.80
N GLY A 27 -1.45 -2.41 -4.94
CA GLY A 27 -2.07 -2.14 -6.24
C GLY A 27 -2.96 -3.27 -6.75
N GLN A 28 -2.63 -4.53 -6.45
CA GLN A 28 -3.49 -5.68 -6.75
C GLN A 28 -4.77 -5.64 -5.90
N ALA A 29 -4.65 -5.35 -4.60
CA ALA A 29 -5.79 -5.21 -3.72
C ALA A 29 -6.71 -4.05 -4.15
N LEU A 30 -6.17 -2.94 -4.65
CA LEU A 30 -6.98 -1.84 -5.20
C LEU A 30 -7.82 -2.24 -6.43
N GLN A 31 -7.38 -3.24 -7.18
CA GLN A 31 -8.08 -3.73 -8.38
C GLN A 31 -9.10 -4.83 -8.07
N ASP A 32 -9.01 -5.45 -6.89
CA ASP A 32 -9.92 -6.51 -6.49
C ASP A 32 -11.20 -5.91 -5.86
N PRO A 33 -12.38 -6.12 -6.47
CA PRO A 33 -13.64 -5.58 -5.97
C PRO A 33 -14.09 -6.18 -4.62
N ALA A 34 -13.51 -7.31 -4.20
CA ALA A 34 -13.76 -7.89 -2.88
C ALA A 34 -12.89 -7.24 -1.79
N THR A 35 -11.90 -6.41 -2.16
CA THR A 35 -11.01 -5.77 -1.19
C THR A 35 -11.75 -4.70 -0.40
N THR A 36 -11.60 -4.80 0.93
CA THR A 36 -12.16 -3.83 1.86
C THR A 36 -11.20 -2.66 2.14
N VAL A 37 -11.75 -1.52 2.53
CA VAL A 37 -10.97 -0.35 2.96
C VAL A 37 -10.00 -0.69 4.12
N GLY A 38 -10.40 -1.61 5.01
CA GLY A 38 -9.54 -2.08 6.12
C GLY A 38 -8.31 -2.83 5.62
N GLN A 39 -8.46 -3.70 4.62
CA GLN A 39 -7.33 -4.39 3.98
C GLN A 39 -6.38 -3.42 3.28
N LEU A 40 -6.92 -2.45 2.54
CA LEU A 40 -6.12 -1.40 1.91
C LEU A 40 -5.34 -0.58 2.94
N THR A 41 -5.96 -0.24 4.06
CA THR A 41 -5.31 0.51 5.14
C THR A 41 -4.18 -0.29 5.78
N GLY A 42 -4.39 -1.60 6.02
CA GLY A 42 -3.34 -2.49 6.52
C GLY A 42 -2.15 -2.60 5.57
N LEU A 43 -2.41 -2.76 4.27
CA LEU A 43 -1.38 -2.83 3.25
C LEU A 43 -0.61 -1.51 3.12
N ALA A 44 -1.31 -0.37 3.13
CA ALA A 44 -0.68 0.96 3.11
C ALA A 44 0.24 1.18 4.32
N ASN A 45 -0.21 0.80 5.53
CA ASN A 45 0.61 0.87 6.74
C ASN A 45 1.85 -0.02 6.64
N SER A 46 1.74 -1.20 6.01
CA SER A 46 2.86 -2.11 5.83
C SER A 46 3.96 -1.52 4.94
N CYS A 47 3.63 -0.62 4.01
CA CYS A 47 4.61 0.03 3.13
C CYS A 47 5.51 1.02 3.88
N GLY A 48 5.15 1.46 5.09
CA GLY A 48 5.94 2.45 5.84
C GLY A 48 6.01 3.83 5.18
N ILE A 49 5.15 4.09 4.18
CA ILE A 49 5.04 5.37 3.48
C ILE A 49 3.63 5.94 3.68
N ALA A 50 3.51 7.26 3.75
CA ALA A 50 2.22 7.91 3.87
C ALA A 50 1.47 7.87 2.52
N LEU A 51 0.54 6.94 2.36
CA LEU A 51 -0.38 6.92 1.22
C LEU A 51 -1.60 7.81 1.51
N LYS A 52 -1.77 8.88 0.72
CA LYS A 52 -3.01 9.68 0.72
C LYS A 52 -3.98 9.12 -0.32
N LEU A 53 -4.89 8.28 0.11
CA LEU A 53 -5.97 7.75 -0.73
C LEU A 53 -7.22 8.60 -0.56
N ARG A 54 -7.77 9.11 -1.66
CA ARG A 54 -9.06 9.80 -1.68
C ARG A 54 -10.09 8.88 -2.31
N THR A 55 -10.84 8.15 -1.50
CA THR A 55 -11.97 7.34 -1.97
C THR A 55 -13.23 8.18 -1.88
N VAL A 56 -13.83 8.52 -3.02
CA VAL A 56 -15.17 9.13 -3.07
C VAL A 56 -16.15 7.97 -3.16
N ALA A 57 -16.52 7.39 -2.01
CA ALA A 57 -17.63 6.45 -1.98
C ALA A 57 -18.91 7.27 -2.04
N GLU A 58 -19.54 7.32 -3.20
CA GLU A 58 -20.92 7.77 -3.34
C GLU A 58 -21.79 6.72 -2.63
N SER A 59 -21.94 6.87 -1.31
CA SER A 59 -22.84 6.03 -0.53
C SER A 59 -24.24 6.48 -0.92
N GLY A 60 -24.89 5.71 -1.80
CA GLY A 60 -26.21 6.00 -2.31
C GLY A 60 -27.18 6.29 -1.17
N ALA A 61 -27.57 7.56 -1.04
CA ALA A 61 -28.78 7.93 -0.34
C ALA A 61 -29.92 7.31 -1.15
N ARG A 62 -30.48 6.22 -0.64
CA ARG A 62 -31.83 5.82 -1.04
C ARG A 62 -32.73 6.82 -0.35
N ASP A 63 -33.15 7.84 -1.09
CA ASP A 63 -34.34 8.62 -0.75
C ASP A 63 -35.51 7.62 -0.67
N ASP A 64 -35.85 7.25 0.56
CA ASP A 64 -37.09 6.56 0.90
C ASP A 64 -38.20 7.61 0.74
N GLU A 65 -38.75 7.71 -0.47
CA GLU A 65 -39.89 8.56 -0.79
C GLU A 65 -41.16 7.83 -0.35
N GLY A 66 -41.69 8.24 0.81
CA GLY A 66 -42.99 7.83 1.35
C GLY A 66 -44.11 8.79 0.98
#